data_AF-A0A147GP04-F1
#
_entry.id   AF-A0A147GP04-F1
#
_cell.length_a   1.000
_cell.length_b   1.000
_cell.length_c   1.000
_cell.angle_alpha   90.00
_cell.angle_beta   90.00
_cell.angle_gamma   90.00
#
_symmetry.space_group_name_H-M   'P 1'
#
loop_
_entity.id
_entity.type
_entity.pdbx_description
1 polymer ?
#
loop_
_entity_poly.entity_id
_entity_poly.type
_entity_poly.pdbx_seq_one_letter_code
_entity_poly.pdbx_strand_id
1 'polypeptide(L)' 'MLKSKAIELLGGSIAAAAAEIGITYQAVYKWPDVLPRSIADRVISALARQGKEIPKDILQAAPAEPAGQGA' A
#
# COMPACT_ATOMS: atom_id res chain seq x y z
N MET A 1 5.08 3.11 -5.49
CA MET A 1 3.96 2.22 -5.86
C MET A 1 2.73 3.06 -6.19
N LEU A 2 1.99 2.77 -7.26
CA LEU A 2 0.73 3.48 -7.58
C LEU A 2 -0.45 2.92 -6.78
N LYS A 3 -1.38 3.80 -6.36
CA LYS A 3 -2.62 3.46 -5.66
C LYS A 3 -3.47 2.48 -6.45
N SER A 4 -3.70 2.75 -7.73
CA SER A 4 -4.49 1.87 -8.60
C SER A 4 -3.92 0.46 -8.60
N LYS A 5 -2.60 0.33 -8.72
CA LYS A 5 -1.90 -0.95 -8.67
C LYS A 5 -2.07 -1.66 -7.33
N ALA A 6 -2.03 -0.93 -6.22
CA ALA A 6 -2.26 -1.50 -4.89
C ALA A 6 -3.67 -2.05 -4.74
N ILE A 7 -4.65 -1.29 -5.21
CA ILE A 7 -6.05 -1.68 -5.17
C ILE A 7 -6.28 -2.94 -6.01
N GLU A 8 -5.70 -3.02 -7.21
CA GLU A 8 -5.76 -4.22 -8.06
C GLU A 8 -5.23 -5.46 -7.33
N LEU A 9 -4.03 -5.37 -6.74
CA LEU A 9 -3.39 -6.50 -6.05
C LEU A 9 -4.19 -6.96 -4.81
N LEU A 10 -4.83 -6.03 -4.11
CA LEU A 10 -5.60 -6.30 -2.89
C LEU A 10 -7.07 -6.67 -3.16
N GLY A 11 -7.45 -6.94 -4.42
CA GLY A 11 -8.80 -7.43 -4.75
C GLY A 11 -9.59 -6.54 -5.72
N GLY A 12 -8.96 -5.57 -6.37
CA GLY A 12 -9.57 -4.79 -7.46
C GLY A 12 -10.51 -3.67 -7.03
N SER A 13 -10.71 -3.43 -5.72
CA SER A 13 -11.63 -2.41 -5.23
C SER A 13 -11.17 -1.79 -3.91
N ILE A 14 -11.53 -0.53 -3.67
CA ILE A 14 -11.19 0.22 -2.45
C ILE A 14 -11.69 -0.52 -1.20
N ALA A 15 -12.90 -1.08 -1.23
CA ALA A 15 -13.48 -1.83 -0.12
C ALA A 15 -12.71 -3.13 0.17
N ALA A 16 -12.31 -3.86 -0.87
CA ALA A 16 -11.49 -5.07 -0.73
C ALA A 16 -10.11 -4.71 -0.16
N ALA A 17 -9.44 -3.70 -0.72
CA ALA A 17 -8.15 -3.23 -0.21
C ALA A 17 -8.20 -2.79 1.26
N ALA A 18 -9.30 -2.14 1.65
CA ALA A 18 -9.54 -1.73 3.03
C ALA A 18 -9.68 -2.94 3.97
N ALA A 19 -10.46 -3.95 3.57
CA ALA A 19 -10.65 -5.19 4.32
C ALA A 19 -9.34 -5.97 4.48
N GLU A 20 -8.56 -6.11 3.41
CA GLU A 20 -7.29 -6.86 3.42
C GLU A 20 -6.22 -6.21 4.32
N ILE A 21 -6.18 -4.87 4.35
CA ILE A 21 -5.24 -4.14 5.21
C ILE A 21 -5.78 -4.01 6.64
N GLY A 22 -7.09 -4.09 6.84
CA GLY A 22 -7.74 -3.82 8.13
C GLY A 22 -7.88 -2.33 8.43
N ILE A 23 -8.13 -1.51 7.41
CA ILE A 23 -8.40 -0.06 7.55
C ILE A 23 -9.77 0.28 6.97
N THR A 24 -10.24 1.51 7.20
CA THR A 24 -11.51 1.96 6.61
C THR A 24 -11.36 2.30 5.13
N TYR A 25 -12.43 2.14 4.35
CA TYR A 25 -12.47 2.54 2.93
C TYR A 25 -12.08 4.00 2.73
N GLN A 26 -12.41 4.88 3.67
CA GLN A 26 -12.05 6.31 3.64
C GLN A 26 -10.53 6.51 3.72
N ALA A 27 -9.81 5.66 4.46
CA ALA A 27 -8.36 5.72 4.53
C ALA A 27 -7.72 5.35 3.19
N VAL A 28 -8.22 4.31 2.53
CA VAL A 28 -7.79 3.92 1.17
C VAL A 28 -8.15 4.99 0.14
N TYR A 29 -9.33 5.60 0.27
CA TYR A 29 -9.75 6.70 -0.61
C TYR A 29 -8.79 7.90 -0.53
N LYS A 30 -8.30 8.23 0.67
CA LYS A 30 -7.35 9.33 0.91
C LYS A 30 -5.91 9.02 0.51
N TRP A 31 -5.62 7.81 0.03
CA TRP A 31 -4.28 7.52 -0.47
C TRP A 31 -3.94 8.41 -1.67
N PRO A 32 -2.72 8.98 -1.69
CA PRO A 32 -2.21 9.68 -2.87
C PRO A 32 -2.05 8.72 -4.04
N ASP A 33 -1.97 9.26 -5.25
CA ASP A 33 -1.78 8.45 -6.46
C ASP A 33 -0.48 7.63 -6.40
N VAL A 34 0.62 8.27 -5.97
CA VAL A 34 1.87 7.61 -5.62
C VAL A 34 1.89 7.35 -4.12
N LEU A 35 1.84 6.07 -3.74
CA LEU A 35 1.83 5.65 -2.34
C LEU A 35 3.19 5.90 -1.68
N PRO A 36 3.21 6.55 -0.50
CA PRO A 36 4.42 6.67 0.30
C PRO A 36 4.79 5.32 0.89
N ARG A 37 6.06 5.18 1.30
CA ARG A 37 6.62 3.90 1.76
C ARG A 37 5.82 3.28 2.91
N SER A 38 5.32 4.08 3.85
CA SER A 38 4.52 3.57 4.97
C SER A 38 3.21 2.91 4.53
N ILE A 39 2.59 3.39 3.44
CA ILE A 39 1.39 2.76 2.89
C ILE A 39 1.77 1.55 2.02
N ALA A 40 2.80 1.68 1.19
CA ALA A 40 3.30 0.58 0.37
C ALA A 40 3.72 -0.63 1.24
N ASP A 41 4.38 -0.41 2.37
CA ASP A 41 4.76 -1.44 3.33
C ASP A 41 3.54 -2.18 3.92
N ARG A 42 2.47 -1.45 4.26
CA ARG A 42 1.20 -2.05 4.70
C ARG A 42 0.56 -2.90 3.60
N VAL A 43 0.59 -2.43 2.36
CA VAL A 43 0.10 -3.19 1.20
C VAL A 43 0.93 -4.47 1.03
N ILE A 44 2.26 -4.37 1.07
CA ILE A 44 3.16 -5.52 0.96
C ILE A 44 2.90 -6.52 2.09
N SER A 45 2.75 -6.04 3.32
CA SER A 45 2.42 -6.87 4.48
C SER A 45 1.07 -7.59 4.32
N ALA A 46 0.05 -6.91 3.79
CA ALA A 46 -1.24 -7.53 3.50
C ALA A 46 -1.15 -8.59 2.38
N LEU A 47 -0.36 -8.34 1.34
CA LEU A 47 -0.11 -9.31 0.26
C LEU A 47 0.68 -10.53 0.76
N ALA A 48 1.68 -10.32 1.62
CA ALA A 48 2.46 -11.38 2.25
C ALA A 48 1.58 -12.31 3.10
N ARG A 49 0.65 -11.73 3.88
CA ARG A 49 -0.32 -12.49 4.68
C ARG A 49 -1.27 -13.33 3.83
N GLN A 50 -1.64 -12.84 2.65
CA GLN A 50 -2.46 -13.57 1.69
C GLN A 50 -1.68 -14.66 0.92
N GLY A 51 -0.35 -14.75 1.08
CA GLY A 51 0.49 -15.64 0.28
C GLY A 51 0.53 -15.28 -1.21
N LYS A 52 0.19 -14.03 -1.57
CA LYS A 52 0.23 -13.55 -2.96
C LYS A 52 1.65 -13.21 -3.38
N GLU A 53 1.96 -13.40 -4.66
CA GLU A 53 3.22 -12.93 -5.23
C GLU A 53 3.33 -11.41 -5.09
N ILE A 54 4.37 -10.97 -4.39
CA ILE A 54 4.70 -9.55 -4.26
C ILE A 54 5.62 -9.20 -5.43
N PRO A 55 5.19 -8.33 -6.36
CA PRO A 55 6.03 -7.95 -7.48
C PRO A 55 7.33 -7.30 -6.99
N LYS A 56 8.45 -7.68 -7.62
CA LYS A 56 9.79 -7.21 -7.24
C LYS A 56 9.96 -5.70 -7.45
N ASP A 57 9.18 -5.13 -8.36
CA ASP A 57 9.07 -3.69 -8.64
C ASP A 57 8.63 -2.90 -7.39
N ILE A 58 7.75 -3.49 -6.58
CA ILE A 58 7.23 -2.84 -5.36
C ILE A 58 8.21 -2.97 -4.20
N LEU A 59 8.99 -4.06 -4.18
CA LEU A 59 10.05 -4.31 -3.21
C LEU A 59 11.26 -3.40 -3.43
N GLN A 60 11.55 -3.02 -4.68
CA GLN A 60 12.71 -2.19 -5.05
C GLN A 60 12.45 -0.68 -5.01
N ALA A 61 11.23 -0.24 -4.69
CA ALA A 61 10.93 1.19 -4.55
C ALA A 61 11.57 1.80 -3.28
N ALA A 62 12.89 2.03 -3.32
CA ALA A 62 13.69 2.87 -2.41
C ALA A 62 14.97 3.32 -3.15
N PRO A 63 15.48 4.58 -3.01
CA PRO A 63 15.33 5.55 -1.90
C PRO A 63 14.62 6.87 -2.35
N ALA A 64 14.16 7.82 -1.53
CA ALA A 64 14.85 8.57 -0.47
C ALA A 64 13.88 9.20 0.59
N GLU A 65 14.27 9.03 1.87
CA GLU A 65 14.32 9.94 3.04
C GLU A 65 13.46 11.23 3.16
N PRO A 66 13.35 11.85 4.36
CA PRO A 66 12.58 11.41 5.52
C PRO A 66 11.55 12.50 5.91
N ALA A 67 10.29 12.15 6.17
CA ALA A 67 9.39 13.08 6.87
C ALA A 67 9.84 13.13 8.34
N GLY A 68 10.61 14.18 8.65
CA GLY A 68 11.25 14.40 9.92
C GLY A 68 10.30 14.32 11.12
N GLN A 69 10.86 13.81 12.20
CA GLN A 69 10.42 14.03 13.56
C GLN A 69 10.47 15.54 13.87
N GLY A 70 9.40 16.07 14.48
CA GLY A 70 9.35 17.47 14.91
C GLY A 70 8.39 17.67 16.09
N ALA A 71 9.00 17.75 17.28
CA ALA A 71 8.56 18.32 18.57
C ALA A 71 7.26 17.84 19.22
#